data_AF-A0A2A5DXE9-F1
#
_entry.id   AF-A0A2A5DXE9-F1
#
_cell.length_a   1.000
_cell.length_b   1.000
_cell.length_c   1.000
_cell.angle_alpha   90.00
_cell.angle_beta   90.00
_cell.angle_gamma   90.00
#
_symmetry.space_group_name_H-M   'P 1'
#
loop_
_entity.id
_entity.type
_entity.pdbx_description
1 polymer ?
#
loop_
_entity_poly.entity_id
_entity_poly.type
_entity_poly.pdbx_seq_one_letter_code
_entity_poly.pdbx_strand_id
1 'polypeptide(L)'
;MAPQSPWSIKGIDPEAREAAKMAARKVGMTLGGWLTRTILAVATHELKRGNTTQAQGPTAETPSEWEHGGGPDLSPPPPPALTEQAILKSIQQLIQRVEHIEQATQESIAPIFEKVEELSERVQEVSEKTGIAGGPMERALQRLAERVDQIEEETPDQTGHQPRRSRLARMFNLP
;
A
#
# COMPACT_ATOMS: atom_id res chain seq x y z
N MET A 1 35.16 -26.23 10.84
CA MET A 1 34.66 -25.03 10.15
C MET A 1 34.24 -24.03 11.21
N ALA A 2 34.84 -22.84 11.25
CA ALA A 2 34.49 -21.85 12.27
C ALA A 2 33.03 -21.39 12.08
N PRO A 3 32.23 -21.29 13.15
CA PRO A 3 30.87 -20.79 13.06
C PRO A 3 30.89 -19.33 12.58
N GLN A 4 30.14 -19.05 11.52
CA GLN A 4 30.03 -17.73 10.93
C GLN A 4 29.42 -16.79 11.98
N SER A 5 30.07 -15.66 12.30
CA SER A 5 29.53 -14.73 13.29
C SER A 5 28.18 -14.17 12.83
N PRO A 6 27.19 -14.07 13.74
CA PRO A 6 25.88 -13.53 13.42
C PRO A 6 25.98 -12.04 13.10
N TRP A 7 25.28 -11.62 12.05
CA TRP A 7 25.16 -10.24 11.60
C TRP A 7 23.96 -9.57 12.29
N SER A 8 24.03 -8.26 12.50
CA SER A 8 22.97 -7.46 13.12
C SER A 8 22.46 -6.39 12.16
N ILE A 9 21.13 -6.31 11.99
CA ILE A 9 20.48 -5.38 11.07
C ILE A 9 19.83 -4.25 11.89
N LYS A 10 20.26 -3.00 11.65
CA LYS A 10 19.73 -1.80 12.33
C LYS A 10 18.69 -1.10 11.46
N GLY A 11 17.74 -0.41 12.12
CA GLY A 11 16.80 0.50 11.44
C GLY A 11 15.59 -0.14 10.79
N ILE A 12 15.29 -1.42 11.07
CA ILE A 12 14.03 -2.04 10.60
C ILE A 12 12.86 -1.42 11.36
N ASP A 13 11.91 -0.85 10.62
CA ASP A 13 10.66 -0.32 11.16
C ASP A 13 9.94 -1.34 12.05
N PRO A 14 9.30 -0.86 13.14
CA PRO A 14 8.60 -1.76 14.07
C PRO A 14 7.49 -2.55 13.37
N GLU A 15 6.78 -1.93 12.43
CA GLU A 15 5.73 -2.57 11.64
C GLU A 15 6.30 -3.68 10.74
N ALA A 16 7.39 -3.39 10.02
CA ALA A 16 8.06 -4.38 9.16
C ALA A 16 8.55 -5.59 9.97
N ARG A 17 9.03 -5.36 11.20
CA ARG A 17 9.46 -6.43 12.11
C ARG A 17 8.30 -7.33 12.54
N GLU A 18 7.13 -6.76 12.84
CA GLU A 18 5.93 -7.53 13.17
C GLU A 18 5.38 -8.27 11.94
N ALA A 19 5.35 -7.64 10.77
CA ALA A 19 4.96 -8.28 9.52
C ALA A 19 5.84 -9.51 9.21
N ALA A 20 7.17 -9.39 9.37
CA ALA A 20 8.10 -10.49 9.19
C ALA A 20 7.86 -11.64 10.19
N LYS A 21 7.61 -11.33 11.47
CA LYS A 21 7.26 -12.35 12.48
C LYS A 21 5.95 -13.06 12.15
N MET A 22 4.92 -12.32 11.76
CA MET A 22 3.63 -12.89 11.38
C MET A 22 3.75 -13.78 10.15
N ALA A 23 4.48 -13.33 9.13
CA ALA A 23 4.73 -14.11 7.93
C ALA A 23 5.47 -15.42 8.25
N ALA A 24 6.54 -15.36 9.05
CA ALA A 24 7.27 -16.55 9.49
C ALA A 24 6.38 -17.54 10.26
N ARG A 25 5.53 -17.05 11.18
CA ARG A 25 4.55 -17.89 11.90
C ARG A 25 3.54 -18.52 10.96
N LYS A 26 3.04 -17.78 9.97
CA LYS A 26 2.04 -18.27 9.02
C LYS A 26 2.54 -19.46 8.21
N VAL A 27 3.83 -19.48 7.85
CA VAL A 27 4.46 -20.61 7.15
C VAL A 27 5.18 -21.60 8.07
N GLY A 28 5.00 -21.49 9.39
CA GLY A 28 5.49 -22.47 10.36
C GLY A 28 7.02 -22.57 10.44
N MET A 29 7.76 -21.50 10.14
CA MET A 29 9.22 -21.49 10.15
C MET A 29 9.80 -20.42 11.08
N THR A 30 11.10 -20.51 11.37
CA THR A 30 11.80 -19.50 12.18
C THR A 30 11.91 -18.19 11.41
N LEU A 31 11.96 -17.06 12.12
CA LEU A 31 12.13 -15.74 11.50
C LEU A 31 13.38 -15.68 10.62
N GLY A 32 14.50 -16.28 11.07
CA GLY A 32 15.73 -16.37 10.30
C GLY A 32 15.56 -17.18 9.01
N GLY A 33 14.94 -18.36 9.08
CA GLY A 33 14.68 -19.19 7.90
C GLY A 33 13.74 -18.51 6.90
N TRP A 34 12.71 -17.84 7.41
CA TRP A 34 11.81 -17.03 6.58
C TRP A 34 12.56 -15.90 5.89
N LEU A 35 13.39 -15.15 6.62
CA LEU A 35 14.14 -14.02 6.08
C LEU A 35 15.16 -14.49 5.03
N THR A 36 15.91 -15.56 5.29
CA THR A 36 16.83 -16.15 4.32
C THR A 36 16.11 -16.54 3.03
N ARG A 37 14.95 -17.22 3.13
CA ARG A 37 14.16 -17.60 1.97
C ARG A 37 13.64 -16.38 1.20
N THR A 38 13.14 -15.37 1.90
CA THR A 38 12.62 -14.14 1.30
C THR A 38 13.72 -13.36 0.58
N ILE A 39 14.89 -13.19 1.21
CA ILE A 39 16.04 -12.52 0.60
C ILE A 39 16.47 -13.27 -0.67
N LEU A 40 16.60 -14.60 -0.61
CA LEU A 40 16.95 -15.41 -1.78
C LEU A 40 15.91 -15.30 -2.89
N ALA A 41 14.62 -15.34 -2.57
CA ALA A 41 13.54 -15.23 -3.55
C ALA A 41 13.59 -13.89 -4.29
N VAL A 42 13.75 -12.77 -3.57
CA VAL A 42 13.90 -11.44 -4.16
C VAL A 42 15.18 -11.37 -5.00
N ALA A 43 16.33 -11.83 -4.48
CA ALA A 43 17.59 -11.83 -5.22
C ALA A 43 17.50 -12.61 -6.54
N THR A 44 16.86 -13.80 -6.53
CA THR A 44 16.62 -14.55 -7.78
C THR A 44 15.67 -13.85 -8.73
N HIS A 45 14.66 -13.13 -8.21
CA HIS A 45 13.72 -12.38 -9.03
C HIS A 45 14.41 -11.18 -9.69
N GLU A 46 15.24 -10.44 -8.96
CA GLU A 46 16.05 -9.35 -9.49
C GLU A 46 17.11 -9.86 -10.47
N LEU A 47 17.75 -11.02 -10.19
CA LEU A 47 18.68 -11.63 -11.12
C LEU A 47 17.96 -12.05 -12.41
N LYS A 48 16.76 -12.63 -12.35
CA LYS A 48 15.98 -12.97 -13.56
C LYS A 48 15.55 -11.73 -14.34
N ARG A 49 15.17 -10.64 -13.66
CA ARG A 49 14.90 -9.35 -14.29
C ARG A 49 16.15 -8.76 -14.97
N GLY A 50 17.31 -8.82 -14.31
CA GLY A 50 18.58 -8.35 -14.86
C GLY A 50 19.19 -9.26 -15.94
N ASN A 51 18.96 -10.57 -15.87
CA ASN A 51 19.47 -11.57 -16.81
C ASN A 51 18.63 -11.65 -18.10
N THR A 52 17.39 -11.12 -18.09
CA THR A 52 16.64 -10.87 -19.33
C THR A 52 17.28 -9.75 -20.17
N THR A 53 18.13 -8.91 -19.57
CA THR A 53 18.90 -7.86 -20.27
C THR A 53 20.39 -8.18 -20.42
N GLN A 54 20.88 -9.32 -19.91
CA GLN A 54 22.32 -9.66 -19.92
C GLN A 54 22.57 -11.14 -20.20
N ALA A 55 22.13 -11.62 -21.36
CA ALA A 55 22.53 -12.93 -21.90
C ALA A 55 23.23 -12.81 -23.25
N GLN A 56 24.25 -11.95 -23.35
CA GLN A 56 25.28 -12.01 -24.40
C GLN A 56 26.63 -11.55 -23.82
N GLY A 57 27.28 -12.41 -23.05
CA GLY A 57 28.73 -12.34 -22.89
C GLY A 57 29.36 -13.16 -24.01
N PRO A 58 30.23 -12.58 -24.87
CA PRO A 58 30.94 -13.38 -25.85
C PRO A 58 31.91 -14.30 -25.10
N THR A 59 31.62 -15.59 -25.13
CA THR A 59 32.59 -16.64 -24.89
C THR A 59 33.30 -16.83 -26.24
N ALA A 60 34.53 -16.34 -26.36
CA ALA A 60 35.42 -16.74 -27.46
C ALA A 60 36.87 -16.37 -27.11
N GLU A 61 37.59 -17.41 -26.67
CA GLU A 61 38.98 -17.73 -26.98
C GLU A 61 40.05 -16.62 -27.06
N THR A 62 40.94 -16.61 -26.07
CA THR A 62 42.32 -16.14 -26.25
C THR A 62 43.18 -17.33 -26.70
N PRO A 63 43.72 -17.34 -27.93
CA PRO A 63 44.74 -18.30 -28.30
C PRO A 63 46.01 -18.08 -27.47
N SER A 64 46.49 -19.20 -26.95
CA SER A 64 47.81 -19.38 -26.36
C SER A 64 48.93 -18.85 -27.27
N GLU A 65 49.72 -17.90 -26.78
CA GLU A 65 51.04 -17.56 -27.35
C GLU A 65 52.07 -17.60 -26.21
N TRP A 66 52.78 -18.72 -26.12
CA TRP A 66 53.70 -19.05 -25.03
C TRP A 66 55.11 -18.66 -25.46
N GLU A 67 55.40 -17.36 -25.56
CA GLU A 67 56.76 -16.93 -25.87
C GLU A 67 57.21 -15.74 -25.00
N HIS A 68 58.18 -16.07 -24.12
CA HIS A 68 59.27 -15.24 -23.60
C HIS A 68 59.10 -14.61 -22.20
N GLY A 69 59.54 -15.39 -21.20
CA GLY A 69 60.59 -15.03 -20.24
C GLY A 69 60.48 -13.75 -19.40
N GLY A 70 60.20 -13.93 -18.10
CA GLY A 70 60.85 -13.14 -17.04
C GLY A 70 59.94 -12.41 -16.03
N GLY A 71 59.71 -13.04 -14.87
CA GLY A 71 59.44 -12.38 -13.58
C GLY A 71 57.98 -12.37 -13.09
N PRO A 72 57.68 -12.83 -11.85
CA PRO A 72 56.35 -12.67 -11.27
C PRO A 72 56.26 -11.31 -10.56
N ASP A 73 55.69 -10.30 -11.23
CA ASP A 73 55.14 -9.13 -10.55
C ASP A 73 53.67 -9.43 -10.20
N LEU A 74 53.44 -9.85 -8.95
CA LEU A 74 52.11 -10.14 -8.42
C LEU A 74 51.42 -8.86 -7.93
N SER A 75 51.31 -7.85 -8.79
CA SER A 75 50.47 -6.69 -8.50
C SER A 75 49.06 -6.96 -9.05
N PRO A 76 48.02 -7.07 -8.20
CA PRO A 76 46.64 -7.21 -8.67
C PRO A 76 46.27 -5.97 -9.50
N PRO A 77 45.53 -6.13 -10.62
CA PRO A 77 45.13 -4.99 -11.43
C PRO A 77 44.39 -3.97 -10.56
N PRO A 78 44.70 -2.66 -10.68
CA PRO A 78 43.97 -1.65 -9.94
C PRO A 78 42.47 -1.76 -10.27
N PRO A 79 41.57 -1.57 -9.27
CA PRO A 79 40.14 -1.54 -9.54
C PRO A 79 39.87 -0.51 -10.65
N PRO A 80 38.93 -0.76 -11.58
CA PRO A 80 38.71 0.13 -12.70
C PRO A 80 38.44 1.53 -12.15
N ALA A 81 39.35 2.46 -12.45
CA ALA A 81 39.14 3.86 -12.17
C ALA A 81 37.77 4.26 -12.76
N LEU A 82 37.06 5.17 -12.09
CA LEU A 82 35.90 5.89 -12.63
C LEU A 82 36.35 6.53 -13.95
N THR A 83 36.26 5.75 -15.01
CA THR A 83 36.75 6.09 -16.34
C THR A 83 35.62 6.87 -16.99
N GLU A 84 35.98 7.92 -17.73
CA GLU A 84 35.01 8.73 -18.48
C GLU A 84 34.08 7.86 -19.34
N GLN A 85 34.59 6.75 -19.88
CA GLN A 85 33.81 5.75 -20.60
C GLN A 85 32.73 5.06 -19.75
N ALA A 86 33.03 4.75 -18.48
CA ALA A 86 32.06 4.16 -17.56
C ALA A 86 30.94 5.16 -17.24
N ILE A 87 31.28 6.45 -17.12
CA ILE A 87 30.31 7.52 -16.90
C ILE A 87 29.40 7.67 -18.13
N LEU A 88 29.96 7.74 -19.35
CA LEU A 88 29.18 7.82 -20.58
C LEU A 88 28.24 6.61 -20.74
N LYS A 89 28.72 5.40 -20.46
CA LYS A 89 27.90 4.19 -20.47
C LYS A 89 26.77 4.27 -19.44
N SER A 90 27.05 4.77 -18.24
CA SER A 90 26.02 4.94 -17.20
C SER A 90 24.96 5.96 -17.61
N ILE A 91 25.34 7.06 -18.26
CA ILE A 91 24.40 8.08 -18.77
C ILE A 91 23.50 7.48 -19.84
N GLN A 92 24.07 6.72 -20.79
CA GLN A 92 23.29 6.02 -21.82
C GLN A 92 22.32 5.01 -21.20
N GLN A 93 22.77 4.25 -20.20
CA GLN A 93 21.90 3.32 -19.47
C GLN A 93 20.81 4.04 -18.68
N LEU A 94 21.08 5.22 -18.13
CA LEU A 94 20.07 6.04 -17.46
C LEU A 94 19.02 6.56 -18.46
N ILE A 95 19.42 7.03 -19.64
CA ILE A 95 18.48 7.48 -20.67
C ILE A 95 17.54 6.34 -21.07
N GLN A 96 18.09 5.17 -21.39
CA GLN A 96 17.29 4.00 -21.73
C GLN A 96 16.37 3.55 -20.60
N ARG A 97 16.85 3.62 -19.35
CA ARG A 97 16.03 3.29 -18.18
C ARG A 97 14.91 4.30 -17.96
N VAL A 98 15.16 5.59 -18.20
CA VAL A 98 14.14 6.64 -18.08
C VAL A 98 13.06 6.45 -19.14
N GLU A 99 13.44 6.25 -20.40
CA GLU A 99 12.50 5.99 -21.50
C GLU A 99 11.65 4.74 -21.21
N HIS A 100 12.25 3.66 -20.72
CA HIS A 100 11.51 2.46 -20.34
C HIS A 100 10.54 2.69 -19.17
N ILE A 101 10.95 3.46 -18.16
CA ILE A 101 10.07 3.80 -17.03
C ILE A 101 8.94 4.71 -17.49
N GLU A 102 9.22 5.67 -18.38
CA GLU A 102 8.22 6.56 -18.95
C GLU A 102 7.16 5.78 -19.73
N GLN A 103 7.58 4.86 -20.61
CA GLN A 103 6.68 3.97 -21.35
C GLN A 103 5.84 3.09 -20.39
N ALA A 104 6.49 2.43 -19.43
CA ALA A 104 5.78 1.59 -18.45
C ALA A 104 4.80 2.40 -17.59
N THR A 105 5.13 3.66 -17.28
CA THR A 105 4.25 4.57 -16.53
C THR A 105 3.06 5.00 -17.38
N GLN A 106 3.28 5.32 -18.65
CA GLN A 106 2.21 5.67 -19.59
C GLN A 106 1.23 4.50 -19.78
N GLU A 107 1.74 3.28 -19.91
CA GLU A 107 0.93 2.06 -19.98
C GLU A 107 0.17 1.78 -18.68
N SER A 108 0.80 2.03 -17.52
CA SER A 108 0.16 1.79 -16.22
C SER A 108 -0.91 2.82 -15.87
N ILE A 109 -0.75 4.06 -16.34
CA ILE A 109 -1.67 5.16 -16.07
C ILE A 109 -2.89 5.14 -17.00
N ALA A 110 -2.74 4.70 -18.25
CA ALA A 110 -3.84 4.60 -19.21
C ALA A 110 -5.12 3.91 -18.67
N PRO A 111 -5.05 2.69 -18.09
CA PRO A 111 -6.24 2.03 -17.54
C PRO A 111 -6.80 2.67 -16.27
N ILE A 112 -6.01 3.49 -15.56
CA ILE A 112 -6.49 4.23 -14.39
C ILE A 112 -7.45 5.32 -14.84
N PHE A 113 -7.12 6.04 -15.92
CA PHE A 113 -8.00 7.09 -16.46
C PHE A 113 -9.35 6.52 -16.94
N GLU A 114 -9.32 5.40 -17.66
CA GLU A 114 -10.54 4.71 -18.10
C GLU A 114 -11.43 4.30 -16.91
N LYS A 115 -10.82 3.77 -15.84
CA LYS A 115 -11.56 3.42 -14.63
C LYS A 115 -12.08 4.64 -13.87
N VAL A 116 -11.36 5.76 -13.88
CA VAL A 116 -11.82 7.01 -13.25
C VAL A 116 -13.01 7.57 -14.01
N GLU A 117 -13.01 7.51 -15.33
CA GLU A 117 -14.16 7.89 -16.17
C GLU A 117 -15.37 6.99 -15.87
N GLU A 118 -15.19 5.67 -15.85
CA GLU A 118 -16.24 4.69 -15.51
C GLU A 118 -16.78 4.90 -14.07
N LEU A 119 -15.89 5.18 -13.11
CA LEU A 119 -16.29 5.51 -11.73
C LEU A 119 -17.07 6.83 -11.67
N SER A 120 -16.67 7.83 -12.45
CA SER A 120 -17.37 9.11 -12.51
C SER A 120 -18.79 8.93 -13.07
N GLU A 121 -18.95 8.15 -14.13
CA GLU A 121 -20.25 7.83 -14.70
C GLU A 121 -21.14 7.08 -13.70
N ARG A 122 -20.59 6.06 -13.03
CA ARG A 122 -21.32 5.31 -11.98
C ARG A 122 -21.72 6.19 -10.81
N VAL A 123 -20.84 7.09 -10.36
CA VAL A 123 -21.14 8.02 -9.27
C VAL A 123 -22.24 8.99 -9.70
N GLN A 124 -22.21 9.48 -10.93
CA GLN A 124 -23.26 10.33 -11.48
C GLN A 124 -24.60 9.58 -11.55
N GLU A 125 -24.62 8.34 -12.05
CA GLU A 125 -25.82 7.50 -12.11
C GLU A 125 -26.39 7.21 -10.71
N VAL A 126 -25.52 6.87 -9.76
CA VAL A 126 -25.93 6.63 -8.36
C VAL A 126 -26.41 7.92 -7.70
N SER A 127 -25.77 9.06 -7.99
CA SER A 127 -26.18 10.38 -7.51
C SER A 127 -27.55 10.77 -8.05
N GLU A 128 -27.81 10.58 -9.33
CA GLU A 128 -29.11 10.83 -9.96
C GLU A 128 -30.20 9.92 -9.38
N LYS A 129 -29.91 8.62 -9.24
CA LYS A 129 -30.81 7.64 -8.64
C LYS A 129 -31.09 7.93 -7.16
N THR A 130 -30.10 8.40 -6.42
CA THR A 130 -30.21 8.79 -5.02
C THR A 130 -30.91 10.15 -4.87
N GLY A 131 -30.69 11.10 -5.78
CA GLY A 131 -31.39 12.39 -5.82
C GLY A 131 -32.89 12.21 -6.09
N ILE A 132 -33.27 11.26 -6.96
CA ILE A 132 -34.67 10.88 -7.16
C ILE A 132 -35.25 10.19 -5.90
N ALA A 133 -34.45 9.40 -5.18
CA ALA A 133 -34.85 8.76 -3.92
C ALA A 133 -34.81 9.68 -2.68
N GLY A 134 -34.10 10.81 -2.75
CA GLY A 134 -34.01 11.83 -1.70
C GLY A 134 -35.28 12.67 -1.59
N GLY A 135 -36.04 12.82 -2.68
CA GLY A 135 -37.26 13.63 -2.72
C GLY A 135 -38.31 13.26 -1.66
N PRO A 136 -38.67 11.98 -1.44
CA PRO A 136 -39.63 11.59 -0.40
C PRO A 136 -39.11 11.78 1.02
N MET A 137 -37.82 11.53 1.27
CA MET A 137 -37.19 11.68 2.59
C MET A 137 -37.03 13.15 2.94
N GLU A 138 -36.58 13.98 2.01
CA GLU A 138 -36.45 15.43 2.18
C GLU A 138 -37.82 16.08 2.36
N ARG A 139 -38.85 15.64 1.62
CA ARG A 139 -40.24 16.05 1.88
C ARG A 139 -40.76 15.60 3.24
N ALA A 140 -40.33 14.45 3.75
CA ALA A 140 -40.70 14.00 5.10
C ALA A 140 -39.98 14.81 6.17
N LEU A 141 -38.69 15.10 5.99
CA LEU A 141 -37.89 15.95 6.89
C LEU A 141 -38.41 17.38 6.91
N GLN A 142 -38.76 17.96 5.76
CA GLN A 142 -39.36 19.29 5.68
C GLN A 142 -40.68 19.36 6.45
N ARG A 143 -41.54 18.36 6.31
CA ARG A 143 -42.81 18.28 7.07
C ARG A 143 -42.59 18.06 8.56
N LEU A 144 -41.56 17.31 8.94
CA LEU A 144 -41.20 17.12 10.35
C LEU A 144 -40.66 18.42 10.95
N ALA A 145 -39.81 19.15 10.22
CA ALA A 145 -39.32 20.45 10.65
C ALA A 145 -40.47 21.46 10.80
N GLU A 146 -41.37 21.54 9.82
CA GLU A 146 -42.55 22.40 9.84
C GLU A 146 -43.50 22.06 11.00
N ARG A 147 -43.67 20.76 11.31
CA ARG A 147 -44.43 20.33 12.50
C ARG A 147 -43.75 20.70 13.82
N VAL A 148 -42.43 20.59 13.90
CA VAL A 148 -41.69 20.96 15.11
C VAL A 148 -41.83 22.46 15.35
N ASP A 149 -41.69 23.28 14.31
CA ASP A 149 -41.86 24.74 14.38
C ASP A 149 -43.29 25.11 14.81
N GLN A 150 -44.30 24.45 14.23
CA GLN A 150 -45.70 24.62 14.63
C GLN A 150 -45.95 24.22 16.10
N ILE A 151 -45.28 23.18 16.59
CA ILE A 151 -45.39 22.74 17.99
C ILE A 151 -44.66 23.70 18.93
N GLU A 152 -43.54 24.28 18.49
CA GLU A 152 -42.82 25.32 19.24
C GLU A 152 -43.65 26.61 19.31
N GLU A 153 -44.34 27.01 18.25
CA GLU A 153 -45.28 28.14 18.24
C GLU A 153 -46.58 27.85 19.01
N GLU A 154 -47.10 26.61 19.00
CA GLU A 154 -48.27 26.16 19.76
C GLU A 154 -47.95 25.80 21.23
N THR A 155 -46.81 26.21 21.76
CA THR A 155 -46.59 26.22 23.21
C THR A 155 -46.92 27.59 23.84
N PRO A 156 -48.20 27.97 24.02
CA PRO A 156 -48.52 28.92 25.06
C PRO A 156 -48.51 28.16 26.38
N ASP A 157 -47.67 28.62 27.31
CA ASP A 157 -48.00 28.85 28.71
C ASP A 157 -49.28 28.15 29.24
N GLN A 158 -49.29 26.81 29.28
CA GLN A 158 -50.35 26.00 29.91
C GLN A 158 -49.76 25.08 30.99
N THR A 159 -48.77 25.59 31.71
CA THR A 159 -48.43 25.12 33.07
C THR A 159 -49.30 25.85 34.09
N GLY A 160 -50.61 25.60 34.03
CA GLY A 160 -51.58 26.20 34.93
C GLY A 160 -52.81 25.32 35.12
N HIS A 161 -52.79 24.53 36.20
CA HIS A 161 -53.98 24.09 36.93
C HIS A 161 -54.75 22.82 36.46
N GLN A 162 -54.51 21.69 37.13
CA GLN A 162 -55.62 21.00 37.81
C GLN A 162 -55.18 20.10 38.97
N PRO A 163 -55.78 20.25 40.18
CA PRO A 163 -55.44 19.44 41.34
C PRO A 163 -56.17 18.08 41.33
N ARG A 164 -55.42 17.00 41.55
CA ARG A 164 -56.00 15.68 41.87
C ARG A 164 -56.60 15.70 43.27
N ARG A 165 -57.91 16.01 43.37
CA ARG A 165 -58.72 15.78 44.58
C ARG A 165 -59.55 14.51 44.41
N SER A 166 -59.36 13.54 45.30
CA SER A 166 -60.41 12.78 46.04
C SER A 166 -59.76 11.52 46.64
N ARG A 167 -59.33 11.56 47.91
CA ARG A 167 -60.06 11.19 49.15
C ARG A 167 -60.33 9.68 49.31
N LEU A 168 -59.41 9.05 50.05
CA LEU A 168 -59.63 8.11 51.16
C LEU A 168 -61.07 7.55 51.35
N ALA A 169 -61.21 6.24 51.20
CA ALA A 169 -62.09 5.42 52.03
C ALA A 169 -61.27 4.25 52.60
N ARG A 170 -60.76 4.48 53.81
CA ARG A 170 -60.33 3.43 54.74
C ARG A 170 -61.62 2.79 55.31
N MET A 171 -61.52 1.51 55.68
CA MET A 171 -62.52 0.65 56.36
C MET A 171 -63.27 -0.32 55.43
N PHE A 172 -62.87 -1.59 55.38
CA PHE A 172 -63.42 -2.59 56.31
C PHE A 172 -62.64 -3.91 56.24
N ASN A 173 -62.56 -4.52 57.41
CA ASN A 173 -61.88 -5.76 57.78
C ASN A 173 -62.65 -7.02 57.31
N LEU A 174 -61.90 -8.14 57.27
CA LEU A 174 -62.19 -9.60 57.22
C LEU A 174 -63.62 -10.11 57.59
N PRO A 175 -64.01 -11.38 57.29
CA PRO A 175 -63.23 -12.63 57.46
C PRO A 175 -63.01 -13.50 56.21
#